data_AF-A0AAV8ZQV2-F1
#
_entry.id   AF-A0AAV8ZQV2-F1
#
_cell.length_a   1.000
_cell.length_b   1.000
_cell.length_c   1.000
_cell.angle_alpha   90.00
_cell.angle_beta   90.00
_cell.angle_gamma   90.00
#
_symmetry.space_group_name_H-M   'P 1'
#
loop_
_entity.id
_entity.type
_entity.pdbx_description
1 polymer ?
#
loop_
_entity_poly.entity_id
_entity_poly.type
_entity_poly.pdbx_seq_one_letter_code
_entity_poly.pdbx_strand_id
1 'polypeptide(L)'
;MRDLNIPLDMSRKVKCTIANGQSCESIGECEIPISVRDRLKLIKVLVVLELPHTLILGANFWRCMGIVPDLRHNEWHFSNQPTTIDSVDHLRSQTVLTSLQEARLQALIDRNVALMGSQLGCTDMAEHKGPRGLMTVQPPVCRPWEVISTDLMGPFPRSTRGNQYILVVMDNFSKFSLVFPLRSATADVVSRKIEEDVFLVYDLEDIQDYSQEGKIKQEGFKKLFADVRQRLD
;
A
#
# COMPACT_ATOMS: atom_id res chain seq x y z
N MET A 1 18.51 29.78 -20.80
CA MET A 1 17.81 28.57 -21.32
C MET A 1 17.94 28.57 -22.83
N ARG A 2 18.20 27.43 -23.47
CA ARG A 2 18.10 27.33 -24.93
C ARG A 2 16.62 27.32 -25.31
N ASP A 3 16.21 28.16 -26.26
CA ASP A 3 14.86 28.08 -26.81
C ASP A 3 14.71 26.75 -27.55
N LEU A 4 13.83 25.90 -27.05
CA LEU A 4 13.57 24.58 -27.64
C LEU A 4 12.68 24.66 -28.88
N ASN A 5 12.05 25.82 -29.17
CA ASN A 5 11.12 26.04 -30.28
C ASN A 5 10.01 24.97 -30.40
N ILE A 6 9.66 24.33 -29.28
CA ILE A 6 8.61 23.32 -29.25
C ILE A 6 7.27 24.05 -29.15
N PRO A 7 6.31 23.81 -30.06
CA PRO A 7 4.99 24.42 -29.98
C PRO A 7 4.30 24.00 -28.69
N LEU A 8 3.93 24.99 -27.88
CA LEU A 8 3.20 24.79 -26.63
C LEU A 8 1.72 25.05 -26.86
N ASP A 9 0.89 24.04 -26.65
CA ASP A 9 -0.57 24.19 -26.68
C ASP A 9 -1.06 24.76 -25.34
N MET A 10 -1.47 26.02 -25.37
CA MET A 10 -2.00 26.77 -24.23
C MET A 10 -3.52 26.65 -24.07
N SER A 11 -4.21 25.97 -24.99
CA SER A 11 -5.67 25.86 -24.98
C SER A 11 -6.19 25.02 -23.81
N ARG A 12 -5.35 24.12 -23.29
CA ARG A 12 -5.70 23.18 -22.23
C ARG A 12 -4.80 23.35 -21.01
N LYS A 13 -5.37 23.94 -19.96
CA LYS A 13 -4.77 23.96 -18.62
C LYS A 13 -5.32 22.82 -17.78
N VAL A 14 -4.44 22.04 -17.18
CA VAL A 14 -4.77 20.87 -16.38
C VAL A 14 -4.24 21.07 -14.96
N LYS A 15 -5.12 20.95 -13.98
CA LYS A 15 -4.71 20.84 -12.57
C LYS A 15 -4.10 19.46 -12.37
N CYS A 16 -2.84 19.41 -11.94
CA CYS A 16 -2.09 18.18 -11.76
C CYS A 16 -1.45 18.14 -10.37
N THR A 17 -1.25 16.92 -9.87
CA THR A 17 -0.56 16.68 -8.60
C THR A 17 0.89 16.28 -8.92
N ILE A 18 1.84 17.03 -8.38
CA ILE A 18 3.27 16.73 -8.53
C ILE A 18 3.72 15.72 -7.47
N ALA A 19 4.92 15.15 -7.65
CA ALA A 19 5.37 13.99 -6.86
C ALA A 19 5.46 14.21 -5.35
N ASN A 20 5.53 15.46 -4.89
CA ASN A 20 5.51 15.81 -3.47
C ASN A 20 4.08 15.98 -2.89
N GLY A 21 3.04 15.64 -3.65
CA GLY A 21 1.64 15.75 -3.25
C GLY A 21 1.02 17.13 -3.47
N GLN A 22 1.80 18.16 -3.82
CA GLN A 22 1.26 19.48 -4.09
C GLN A 22 0.47 19.51 -5.40
N SER A 23 -0.61 20.29 -5.42
CA SER A 23 -1.35 20.57 -6.65
C SER A 23 -0.77 21.79 -7.36
N CYS A 24 -0.60 21.70 -8.67
CA CYS A 24 -0.22 22.83 -9.52
C CYS A 24 -1.07 22.87 -10.79
N GLU A 25 -1.09 24.01 -11.47
CA GLU A 25 -1.76 24.16 -12.76
C GLU A 25 -0.71 24.13 -13.88
N SER A 26 -0.98 23.37 -14.94
CA SER A 26 -0.13 23.38 -16.12
C SER A 26 -0.28 24.68 -16.90
N ILE A 27 0.82 25.18 -17.43
CA ILE A 27 0.87 26.27 -18.40
C ILE A 27 0.19 25.82 -19.71
N GLY A 28 0.48 24.58 -20.13
CA GLY A 28 -0.02 23.96 -21.34
C GLY A 28 0.57 22.57 -21.52
N GLU A 29 0.41 22.00 -22.71
CA GLU A 29 0.95 20.70 -23.08
C GLU A 29 1.79 20.78 -24.36
N CYS A 30 2.84 19.96 -24.44
CA CYS A 30 3.65 19.82 -25.65
C CYS A 30 4.16 18.39 -25.82
N GLU A 31 4.57 18.05 -27.03
CA GLU A 31 5.23 16.78 -27.31
C GLU A 31 6.73 17.00 -27.41
N ILE A 32 7.50 16.27 -26.59
CA ILE A 32 8.95 16.37 -26.56
C ILE A 32 9.54 15.03 -27.02
N PRO A 33 10.48 15.03 -27.97
CA PRO A 33 11.23 13.82 -28.31
C PRO A 33 12.19 13.49 -27.17
N ILE A 34 12.00 12.32 -26.55
CA ILE A 34 12.87 11.80 -25.50
C ILE A 34 13.58 10.57 -26.03
N SER A 35 14.92 10.60 -25.95
CA SER A 35 15.78 9.47 -26.33
C SER A 35 16.33 8.79 -25.09
N VAL A 36 16.17 7.48 -25.01
CA VAL A 36 16.83 6.63 -24.01
C VAL A 36 17.55 5.52 -24.76
N ARG A 37 18.89 5.52 -24.69
CA ARG A 37 19.77 4.68 -25.51
C ARG A 37 19.40 4.81 -27.00
N ASP A 38 19.00 3.72 -27.62
CA ASP A 38 18.64 3.55 -29.03
C ASP A 38 17.15 3.80 -29.33
N ARG A 39 16.33 4.16 -28.32
CA ARG A 39 14.90 4.43 -28.51
C ARG A 39 14.57 5.90 -28.37
N LEU A 40 13.95 6.44 -29.42
CA LEU A 40 13.34 7.77 -29.45
C LEU A 40 11.81 7.64 -29.44
N LYS A 41 11.15 8.35 -28.51
CA LYS A 41 9.69 8.48 -28.45
C LYS A 41 9.30 9.93 -28.29
N LEU A 42 8.25 10.34 -29.00
CA LEU A 42 7.54 11.58 -28.71
C LEU A 42 6.67 11.34 -27.49
N ILE A 43 6.89 12.10 -26.43
CA ILE A 43 6.14 12.00 -25.19
C ILE A 43 5.41 13.31 -24.96
N LYS A 44 4.10 13.20 -24.78
CA LYS A 44 3.25 14.31 -24.41
C LYS A 44 3.48 14.65 -22.94
N VAL A 45 3.87 15.88 -22.65
CA VAL A 45 4.16 16.38 -21.31
C VAL A 45 3.33 17.61 -21.01
N LEU A 46 3.03 17.82 -19.72
CA LEU A 46 2.50 19.06 -19.21
C LEU A 46 3.67 19.96 -18.81
N VAL A 47 3.59 21.23 -19.21
CA VAL A 47 4.57 22.24 -18.80
C VAL A 47 4.06 22.95 -17.57
N VAL A 48 4.88 23.05 -16.52
CA VAL A 48 4.59 23.76 -15.27
C VAL A 48 5.73 24.74 -14.99
N LEU A 49 5.47 25.79 -14.20
CA LEU A 49 6.44 26.88 -13.97
C LEU A 49 7.67 26.42 -13.19
N GLU A 50 7.45 25.67 -12.10
CA GLU A 50 8.52 25.21 -11.23
C GLU A 50 8.24 23.80 -10.71
N LEU A 51 9.29 22.98 -10.65
CA LEU A 51 9.28 21.67 -10.02
C LEU A 51 10.41 21.59 -9.00
N PRO A 52 10.15 21.05 -7.79
CA PRO A 52 11.18 20.89 -6.76
C PRO A 52 12.21 19.81 -7.11
N HIS A 53 11.89 18.93 -8.06
CA HIS A 53 12.74 17.82 -8.48
C HIS A 53 13.25 18.04 -9.90
N THR A 54 14.52 17.73 -10.14
CA THR A 54 15.14 17.86 -11.46
C THR A 54 14.58 16.86 -12.47
N LEU A 55 14.23 15.64 -12.04
CA LEU A 55 13.69 14.59 -12.91
C LEU A 55 12.99 13.51 -12.09
N ILE A 56 11.77 13.15 -12.48
CA ILE A 56 11.07 11.98 -11.95
C ILE A 56 10.47 11.23 -13.14
N LEU A 57 10.86 9.95 -13.29
CA LEU A 57 10.38 9.07 -14.35
C LEU A 57 9.59 7.93 -13.71
N GLY A 58 8.27 8.12 -13.61
CA GLY A 58 7.37 7.10 -13.07
C GLY A 58 7.17 5.90 -14.00
N ALA A 59 6.44 4.90 -13.50
CA ALA A 59 6.13 3.68 -14.26
C ALA A 59 5.41 3.95 -15.61
N ASN A 60 4.69 5.06 -15.73
CA ASN A 60 4.05 5.48 -17.00
C ASN A 60 5.09 5.81 -18.07
N PHE A 61 6.20 6.45 -17.71
CA PHE A 61 7.31 6.69 -18.63
C PHE A 61 7.92 5.36 -19.08
N TRP A 62 8.11 4.42 -18.13
CA TRP A 62 8.68 3.10 -18.44
C TRP A 62 7.79 2.35 -19.42
N ARG A 63 6.47 2.37 -19.19
CA ARG A 63 5.48 1.80 -20.12
C ARG A 63 5.53 2.45 -21.50
N CYS A 64 5.63 3.78 -21.57
CA CYS A 64 5.71 4.51 -22.84
C CYS A 64 6.98 4.15 -23.65
N MET A 65 8.11 3.99 -22.96
CA MET A 65 9.40 3.63 -23.57
C MET A 65 9.53 2.11 -23.84
N GLY A 66 8.66 1.30 -23.25
CA GLY A 66 8.78 -0.17 -23.26
C GLY A 66 9.91 -0.66 -22.38
N ILE A 67 10.26 0.06 -21.33
CA ILE A 67 11.29 -0.35 -20.35
C ILE A 67 10.69 -1.44 -19.45
N VAL A 68 11.37 -2.58 -19.41
CA VAL A 68 11.07 -3.68 -18.51
C VAL A 68 12.22 -3.81 -17.50
N PRO A 69 11.97 -3.56 -16.21
CA PRO A 69 12.94 -3.83 -15.16
C PRO A 69 13.01 -5.34 -14.89
N ASP A 70 14.22 -5.88 -14.84
CA ASP A 70 14.52 -7.18 -14.26
C ASP A 70 15.15 -6.97 -12.89
N LEU A 71 14.31 -7.00 -11.86
CA LEU A 71 14.73 -6.81 -10.47
C LEU A 71 15.56 -8.00 -9.94
N ARG A 72 15.46 -9.18 -10.57
CA ARG A 72 16.21 -10.38 -10.13
C ARG A 72 17.68 -10.26 -10.51
N HIS A 73 17.94 -9.83 -11.73
CA HIS A 73 19.29 -9.64 -12.25
C HIS A 73 19.82 -8.22 -12.03
N ASN A 74 18.99 -7.32 -11.48
CA ASN A 74 19.29 -5.90 -11.34
C ASN A 74 19.64 -5.25 -12.70
N GLU A 75 18.88 -5.63 -13.73
CA GLU A 75 19.04 -5.16 -15.10
C GLU A 75 17.73 -4.56 -15.61
N TRP A 76 17.78 -3.91 -16.77
CA TRP A 76 16.57 -3.49 -17.48
C TRP A 76 16.83 -3.55 -18.98
N HIS A 77 15.78 -3.87 -19.72
CA HIS A 77 15.82 -4.00 -21.18
C HIS A 77 14.56 -3.39 -21.79
N PHE A 78 14.52 -3.31 -23.12
CA PHE A 78 13.33 -2.88 -23.81
C PHE A 78 12.52 -4.07 -24.31
N SER A 79 11.21 -4.07 -24.08
CA SER A 79 10.28 -5.03 -24.63
C SER A 79 8.99 -4.35 -25.07
N ASN A 80 8.43 -4.84 -26.17
CA ASN A 80 7.10 -4.45 -26.65
C ASN A 80 6.00 -5.44 -26.23
N GLN A 81 6.38 -6.52 -25.54
CA GLN A 81 5.46 -7.55 -25.04
C GLN A 81 5.56 -7.64 -23.51
N PRO A 82 4.44 -7.89 -22.80
CA PRO A 82 4.48 -8.16 -21.37
C PRO A 82 5.33 -9.41 -21.12
N THR A 83 6.39 -9.27 -20.33
CA THR A 83 7.24 -10.41 -19.94
C THR A 83 6.43 -11.36 -19.08
N THR A 84 6.14 -12.56 -19.58
CA THR A 84 5.58 -13.64 -18.76
C THR A 84 6.66 -14.15 -17.83
N ILE A 85 6.43 -14.04 -16.53
CA ILE A 85 7.32 -14.59 -15.52
C ILE A 85 6.94 -16.07 -15.36
N ASP A 86 7.72 -16.97 -15.95
CA ASP A 86 7.45 -18.42 -15.94
C ASP A 86 7.53 -19.03 -14.52
N SER A 87 8.23 -18.34 -13.61
CA SER A 87 8.42 -18.77 -12.22
C SER A 87 8.37 -17.55 -11.31
N VAL A 88 7.35 -17.47 -10.46
CA VAL A 88 7.30 -16.51 -9.36
C VAL A 88 7.97 -17.17 -8.15
N ASP A 89 9.00 -16.54 -7.60
CA ASP A 89 9.47 -16.92 -6.28
C ASP A 89 8.36 -16.61 -5.28
N HIS A 90 7.78 -17.66 -4.72
CA HIS A 90 6.85 -17.51 -3.61
C HIS A 90 7.60 -16.97 -2.39
N LEU A 91 6.90 -16.25 -1.52
CA LEU A 91 7.44 -15.83 -0.22
C LEU A 91 7.99 -17.07 0.50
N ARG A 92 9.31 -17.10 0.70
CA ARG A 92 10.00 -18.18 1.42
C ARG A 92 10.16 -17.75 2.87
N SER A 93 9.92 -18.68 3.79
CA SER A 93 10.17 -18.47 5.22
C SER A 93 11.64 -18.13 5.47
N GLN A 94 11.91 -17.32 6.50
CA GLN A 94 13.27 -17.05 6.98
C GLN A 94 14.04 -18.35 7.27
N THR A 95 13.34 -19.41 7.68
CA THR A 95 13.91 -20.74 7.93
C THR A 95 14.54 -21.41 6.70
N VAL A 96 14.29 -20.89 5.50
CA VAL A 96 14.83 -21.41 4.22
C VAL A 96 16.05 -20.61 3.76
N LEU A 97 16.44 -19.56 4.49
CA LEU A 97 17.60 -18.74 4.14
C LEU A 97 18.91 -19.49 4.46
N THR A 98 19.87 -19.37 3.55
CA THR A 98 21.27 -19.73 3.86
C THR A 98 21.86 -18.74 4.86
N SER A 99 22.91 -19.12 5.60
CA SER A 99 23.56 -18.24 6.58
C SER A 99 24.05 -16.92 5.97
N LEU A 100 24.48 -16.92 4.70
CA LEU A 100 24.86 -15.69 3.99
C LEU A 100 23.64 -14.80 3.69
N GLN A 101 22.50 -15.38 3.29
CA GLN A 101 21.28 -14.62 3.04
C GLN A 101 20.69 -14.07 4.34
N GLU A 102 20.74 -14.84 5.42
CA GLU A 102 20.33 -14.40 6.74
C GLU A 102 21.19 -13.23 7.23
N ALA A 103 22.52 -13.32 7.12
CA ALA A 103 23.41 -12.21 7.46
C ALA A 103 23.13 -10.95 6.62
N ARG A 104 22.84 -11.10 5.33
CA ARG A 104 22.46 -9.98 4.45
C ARG A 104 21.12 -9.37 4.83
N LEU A 105 20.14 -10.19 5.20
CA LEU A 105 18.83 -9.73 5.66
C LEU A 105 18.98 -8.97 6.98
N GLN A 106 19.74 -9.51 7.93
CA GLN A 106 19.99 -8.86 9.22
C GLN A 106 20.67 -7.50 9.04
N ALA A 107 21.72 -7.43 8.22
CA ALA A 107 22.40 -6.17 7.94
C ALA A 107 21.46 -5.11 7.31
N LEU A 108 20.50 -5.55 6.49
CA LEU A 108 19.50 -4.66 5.89
C LEU A 108 18.47 -4.18 6.93
N ILE A 109 18.02 -5.07 7.82
CA ILE A 109 17.15 -4.73 8.95
C ILE A 109 17.84 -3.70 9.85
N ASP A 110 19.05 -3.99 10.30
CA ASP A 110 19.81 -3.12 11.21
C ASP A 110 20.02 -1.73 10.61
N ARG A 111 20.38 -1.67 9.33
CA ARG A 111 20.50 -0.40 8.59
C ARG A 111 19.20 0.39 8.57
N ASN A 112 18.08 -0.27 8.28
CA ASN A 112 16.79 0.42 8.21
C ASN A 112 16.28 0.86 9.58
N VAL A 113 16.46 0.04 10.61
CA VAL A 113 16.14 0.39 12.00
C VAL A 113 16.97 1.60 12.44
N ALA A 114 18.27 1.64 12.12
CA ALA A 114 19.12 2.79 12.43
C ALA A 114 18.66 4.09 11.74
N LEU A 115 18.07 4.00 10.53
CA LEU A 115 17.51 5.15 9.82
C LEU A 115 16.19 5.66 10.42
N MET A 116 15.43 4.81 11.11
CA MET A 116 14.11 5.15 11.67
C MET A 116 14.18 6.00 12.95
N GLY A 117 15.39 6.18 13.51
CA GLY A 117 15.61 6.95 14.75
C GLY A 117 15.16 6.19 16.01
N SER A 118 15.32 6.83 17.17
CA SER A 118 14.96 6.24 18.48
C SER A 118 13.54 6.56 18.94
N GLN A 119 12.86 7.48 18.26
CA GLN A 119 11.50 7.90 18.59
C GLN A 119 10.56 7.46 17.48
N LEU A 120 9.55 6.68 17.84
CA LEU A 120 8.50 6.29 16.90
C LEU A 120 7.63 7.52 16.55
N GLY A 121 7.37 7.70 15.25
CA GLY A 121 6.39 8.65 14.75
C GLY A 121 4.97 8.09 14.80
N CYS A 122 3.97 8.95 14.59
CA CYS A 122 2.59 8.51 14.40
C CYS A 122 2.31 8.21 12.92
N THR A 123 1.37 7.31 12.66
CA THR A 123 0.90 6.98 11.31
C THR A 123 -0.43 7.67 11.05
N ASP A 124 -0.50 8.47 9.99
CA ASP A 124 -1.76 9.01 9.49
C ASP A 124 -2.62 7.87 8.92
N MET A 125 -3.90 7.85 9.30
CA MET A 125 -4.86 6.92 8.69
C MET A 125 -5.30 7.43 7.32
N ALA A 126 -5.67 6.50 6.43
CA ALA A 126 -6.15 6.84 5.10
C ALA A 126 -7.39 7.75 5.18
N GLU A 127 -7.48 8.74 4.30
CA GLU A 127 -8.66 9.59 4.19
C GLU A 127 -9.85 8.80 3.61
N HIS A 128 -10.84 8.50 4.44
CA HIS A 128 -12.07 7.87 3.98
C HIS A 128 -13.09 8.92 3.52
N LYS A 129 -13.48 8.86 2.24
CA LYS A 129 -14.62 9.63 1.73
C LYS A 129 -15.93 9.00 2.21
N GLY A 130 -16.57 9.64 3.18
CA GLY A 130 -17.91 9.23 3.61
C GLY A 130 -18.95 9.38 2.50
N PRO A 131 -20.12 8.70 2.60
CA PRO A 131 -21.15 8.66 1.55
C PRO A 131 -21.81 10.01 1.20
N ARG A 132 -21.36 11.13 1.77
CA ARG A 132 -21.81 12.49 1.45
C ARG A 132 -20.67 13.46 1.11
N GLY A 133 -19.47 12.96 0.81
CA GLY A 133 -18.31 13.83 0.55
C GLY A 133 -17.76 14.53 1.80
N LEU A 134 -18.26 14.18 2.99
CA LEU A 134 -17.68 14.61 4.26
C LEU A 134 -16.39 13.79 4.48
N MET A 135 -15.25 14.45 4.40
CA MET A 135 -13.95 13.88 4.77
C MET A 135 -13.87 13.86 6.29
N THR A 136 -13.91 12.68 6.90
CA THR A 136 -13.57 12.55 8.31
C THR A 136 -12.06 12.33 8.38
N VAL A 137 -11.32 13.35 8.79
CA VAL A 137 -9.90 13.19 9.15
C VAL A 137 -9.88 12.41 10.46
N GLN A 138 -9.35 11.20 10.42
CA GLN A 138 -9.16 10.42 11.64
C GLN A 138 -7.86 10.89 12.34
N PRO A 139 -7.82 10.87 13.67
CA PRO A 139 -6.60 11.23 14.39
C PRO A 139 -5.45 10.26 14.03
N PRO A 140 -4.20 10.74 14.05
CA PRO A 140 -3.05 9.90 13.80
C PRO A 140 -2.92 8.81 14.88
N VAL A 141 -2.49 7.61 14.46
CA VAL A 141 -2.27 6.46 15.35
C VAL A 141 -0.84 6.51 15.85
N CYS A 142 -0.64 6.52 17.16
CA CYS A 142 0.68 6.83 17.75
C CYS A 142 1.28 5.69 18.58
N ARG A 143 0.54 4.59 18.82
CA ARG A 143 1.05 3.41 19.51
C ARG A 143 0.64 2.12 18.80
N PRO A 144 1.49 1.06 18.83
CA PRO A 144 1.09 -0.26 18.37
C PRO A 144 -0.21 -0.71 19.02
N TRP A 145 -1.07 -1.36 18.23
CA TRP A 145 -2.33 -1.94 18.68
C TRP A 145 -3.37 -0.95 19.19
N GLU A 146 -3.17 0.35 19.00
CA GLU A 146 -4.21 1.35 19.30
C GLU A 146 -5.42 1.22 18.40
N VAL A 147 -5.14 0.99 17.12
CA VAL A 147 -6.13 0.90 16.08
C VAL A 147 -5.84 -0.32 15.23
N ILE A 148 -6.84 -1.17 15.05
CA ILE A 148 -6.79 -2.26 14.07
C ILE A 148 -7.73 -1.98 12.90
N SER A 149 -7.36 -2.49 11.74
CA SER A 149 -8.24 -2.61 10.58
C SER A 149 -8.44 -4.08 10.23
N THR A 150 -9.70 -4.45 10.06
CA THR A 150 -10.11 -5.82 9.74
C THR A 150 -10.71 -5.89 8.33
N ASP A 151 -10.34 -6.93 7.59
CA ASP A 151 -10.85 -7.20 6.24
C ASP A 151 -11.14 -8.70 6.07
N LEU A 152 -12.10 -9.03 5.20
CA LEU A 152 -12.52 -10.41 4.97
C LEU A 152 -12.53 -10.73 3.48
N MET A 153 -11.71 -11.70 3.10
CA MET A 153 -11.60 -12.13 1.72
C MET A 153 -12.30 -13.48 1.50
N GLY A 154 -13.05 -13.59 0.41
CA GLY A 154 -13.68 -14.83 -0.03
C GLY A 154 -15.12 -14.63 -0.56
N PRO A 155 -15.84 -15.73 -0.85
CA PRO A 155 -15.40 -17.11 -0.67
C PRO A 155 -14.37 -17.57 -1.73
N PHE A 156 -13.38 -18.31 -1.29
CA PHE A 156 -12.37 -19.00 -2.09
C PHE A 156 -12.75 -20.48 -2.31
N PRO A 157 -12.10 -21.17 -3.28
CA PRO A 157 -12.17 -22.62 -3.38
C PRO A 157 -11.88 -23.28 -2.03
N ARG A 158 -12.75 -24.22 -1.65
CA ARG A 158 -12.67 -24.87 -0.35
C ARG A 158 -11.36 -25.65 -0.22
N SER A 159 -10.56 -25.30 0.77
CA SER A 159 -9.37 -26.06 1.15
C SER A 159 -9.72 -27.44 1.72
N THR A 160 -8.72 -28.33 1.81
CA THR A 160 -8.87 -29.67 2.43
C THR A 160 -9.38 -29.61 3.87
N ARG A 161 -9.12 -28.51 4.59
CA ARG A 161 -9.58 -28.28 5.97
C ARG A 161 -10.95 -27.59 6.06
N GLY A 162 -11.59 -27.33 4.92
CA GLY A 162 -12.91 -26.71 4.83
C GLY A 162 -12.91 -25.18 4.86
N ASN A 163 -11.74 -24.53 4.89
CA ASN A 163 -11.64 -23.06 4.92
C ASN A 163 -11.96 -22.48 3.54
N GLN A 164 -12.74 -21.40 3.54
CA GLN A 164 -13.23 -20.71 2.35
C GLN A 164 -13.06 -19.18 2.45
N TYR A 165 -12.72 -18.65 3.61
CA TYR A 165 -12.52 -17.22 3.82
C TYR A 165 -11.17 -16.98 4.48
N ILE A 166 -10.68 -15.76 4.36
CA ILE A 166 -9.46 -15.29 5.01
C ILE A 166 -9.81 -14.00 5.74
N LEU A 167 -9.69 -14.01 7.06
CA LEU A 167 -9.74 -12.81 7.89
C LEU A 167 -8.34 -12.21 7.98
N VAL A 168 -8.22 -10.93 7.68
CA VAL A 168 -7.00 -10.15 7.85
C VAL A 168 -7.25 -9.14 8.98
N VAL A 169 -6.34 -9.11 9.96
CA VAL A 169 -6.33 -8.14 11.05
C VAL A 169 -5.00 -7.40 10.98
N MET A 170 -5.02 -6.09 10.80
CA MET A 170 -3.83 -5.26 10.67
C MET A 170 -3.76 -4.26 11.81
N ASP A 171 -2.63 -4.16 12.49
CA ASP A 171 -2.29 -3.03 13.36
C ASP A 171 -1.99 -1.80 12.49
N ASN A 172 -2.78 -0.74 12.62
CA ASN A 172 -2.65 0.44 11.78
C ASN A 172 -1.40 1.26 12.08
N PHE A 173 -0.79 1.08 13.24
CA PHE A 173 0.47 1.72 13.59
C PHE A 173 1.67 1.04 12.91
N SER A 174 1.93 -0.23 13.23
CA SER A 174 3.10 -0.94 12.71
C SER A 174 2.90 -1.55 11.33
N LYS A 175 1.66 -1.59 10.83
CA LYS A 175 1.21 -2.36 9.66
C LYS A 175 1.42 -3.88 9.81
N PHE A 176 1.67 -4.34 11.03
CA PHE A 176 1.74 -5.77 11.34
C PHE A 176 0.39 -6.42 11.07
N SER A 177 0.39 -7.49 10.29
CA SER A 177 -0.82 -8.14 9.79
C SER A 177 -0.89 -9.60 10.21
N LEU A 178 -2.01 -9.98 10.79
CA LEU A 178 -2.39 -11.34 11.13
C LEU A 178 -3.42 -11.85 10.12
N VAL A 179 -3.24 -13.09 9.67
CA VAL A 179 -4.07 -13.68 8.64
C VAL A 179 -4.60 -15.03 9.11
N PHE A 180 -5.93 -15.16 9.16
CA PHE A 180 -6.61 -16.33 9.71
C PHE A 180 -7.53 -16.98 8.67
N PRO A 181 -7.34 -18.28 8.37
CA PRO A 181 -8.26 -18.98 7.50
C PRO A 181 -9.57 -19.32 8.25
N LEU A 182 -10.71 -19.01 7.64
CA LEU A 182 -12.04 -19.23 8.21
C LEU A 182 -12.89 -20.15 7.33
N ARG A 183 -13.74 -20.95 7.98
CA ARG A 183 -14.77 -21.78 7.32
C ARG A 183 -16.03 -21.01 6.97
N SER A 184 -16.32 -19.95 7.72
CA SER A 184 -17.52 -19.11 7.61
C SER A 184 -17.18 -17.65 7.88
N ALA A 185 -17.86 -16.74 7.19
CA ALA A 185 -17.75 -15.29 7.26
C ALA A 185 -18.82 -14.64 8.18
N THR A 186 -19.31 -15.40 9.15
CA THR A 186 -20.31 -14.93 10.13
C THR A 186 -19.66 -14.08 11.20
N ALA A 187 -20.38 -13.06 11.69
CA ALA A 187 -19.89 -12.15 12.73
C ALA A 187 -19.34 -12.94 13.93
N ASP A 188 -20.10 -13.88 14.49
CA ASP A 188 -19.67 -14.67 15.66
C ASP A 188 -18.34 -15.43 15.47
N VAL A 189 -18.07 -15.91 14.24
CA VAL A 189 -16.85 -16.66 13.94
C VAL A 189 -15.66 -15.71 13.83
N VAL A 190 -15.84 -14.57 13.16
CA VAL A 190 -14.81 -13.54 13.04
C VAL A 190 -14.51 -12.95 14.42
N SER A 191 -15.56 -12.60 15.16
CA SER A 191 -15.50 -12.08 16.51
C SER A 191 -14.66 -12.93 17.44
N ARG A 192 -15.00 -14.21 17.53
CA ARG A 192 -14.29 -15.17 18.38
C ARG A 192 -12.84 -15.31 17.97
N LYS A 193 -12.57 -15.32 16.65
CA LYS A 193 -11.20 -15.41 16.14
C LYS A 193 -10.36 -14.19 16.53
N ILE A 194 -10.94 -12.99 16.50
CA ILE A 194 -10.25 -11.77 16.91
C ILE A 194 -9.99 -11.80 18.43
N GLU A 195 -10.99 -12.17 19.22
CA GLU A 195 -10.85 -12.25 20.68
C GLU A 195 -9.77 -13.27 21.09
N GLU A 196 -9.87 -14.50 20.57
CA GLU A 196 -8.99 -15.62 20.93
C GLU A 196 -7.56 -15.45 20.41
N ASP A 197 -7.37 -15.01 19.17
CA ASP A 197 -6.05 -15.00 18.51
C ASP A 197 -5.40 -13.61 18.45
N VAL A 198 -6.12 -12.55 18.82
CA VAL A 198 -5.59 -11.17 18.85
C VAL A 198 -5.63 -10.61 20.26
N PHE A 199 -6.79 -10.41 20.88
CA PHE A 199 -6.83 -9.71 22.18
C PHE A 199 -6.19 -10.51 23.31
N LEU A 200 -6.50 -11.81 23.41
CA LEU A 200 -5.94 -12.65 24.47
C LEU A 200 -4.46 -12.97 24.28
N VAL A 201 -3.97 -12.98 23.03
CA VAL A 201 -2.57 -13.33 22.73
C VAL A 201 -1.63 -12.15 22.98
N TYR A 202 -2.08 -10.94 22.64
CA TYR A 202 -1.25 -9.74 22.68
C TYR A 202 -1.55 -8.82 23.88
N ASP A 203 -2.42 -9.27 24.80
CA ASP A 203 -2.79 -8.58 26.04
C ASP A 203 -3.31 -7.16 25.79
N LEU A 204 -4.38 -7.08 24.99
CA LEU A 204 -4.87 -5.82 24.43
C LEU A 204 -6.20 -5.40 25.08
N GLU A 205 -6.17 -4.40 25.95
CA GLU A 205 -7.35 -3.91 26.69
C GLU A 205 -8.08 -2.73 25.99
N ASP A 206 -7.39 -1.94 25.16
CA ASP A 206 -7.89 -0.66 24.63
C ASP A 206 -7.67 -0.47 23.12
N ILE A 207 -8.35 -1.29 22.31
CA ILE A 207 -8.27 -1.24 20.84
C ILE A 207 -9.52 -0.62 20.22
N GLN A 208 -9.29 0.30 19.26
CA GLN A 208 -10.33 0.77 18.35
C GLN A 208 -10.26 -0.02 17.03
N ASP A 209 -11.40 -0.55 16.56
CA ASP A 209 -11.48 -1.21 15.25
C ASP A 209 -12.18 -0.30 14.23
N TYR A 210 -11.52 -0.11 13.08
CA TYR A 210 -12.11 0.48 11.88
C TYR A 210 -12.24 -0.59 10.79
N SER A 211 -13.27 -1.43 10.93
CA SER A 211 -13.72 -2.34 9.87
C SER A 211 -14.34 -1.55 8.71
N GLN A 212 -13.92 -1.84 7.47
CA GLN A 212 -14.33 -1.09 6.27
C GLN A 212 -15.43 -1.77 5.44
N GLU A 213 -16.09 -2.81 5.94
CA GLU A 213 -17.18 -3.46 5.20
C GLU A 213 -18.55 -2.80 5.41
N GLY A 214 -19.39 -2.91 4.37
CA GLY A 214 -20.62 -2.15 4.18
C GLY A 214 -21.62 -2.16 5.35
N LYS A 215 -22.51 -1.16 5.32
CA LYS A 215 -23.51 -0.76 6.34
C LYS A 215 -24.32 -1.88 7.05
N ILE A 216 -24.28 -3.13 6.60
CA ILE A 216 -25.13 -4.22 7.11
C ILE A 216 -24.45 -5.03 8.25
N LYS A 217 -23.15 -4.83 8.54
CA LYS A 217 -22.46 -5.60 9.61
C LYS A 217 -21.79 -4.76 10.72
N GLN A 218 -21.82 -3.44 10.64
CA GLN A 218 -21.16 -2.58 11.64
C GLN A 218 -21.77 -2.65 13.04
N GLU A 219 -23.10 -2.82 13.18
CA GLU A 219 -23.73 -3.01 14.50
C GLU A 219 -23.23 -4.27 15.22
N GLY A 220 -23.00 -5.37 14.49
CA GLY A 220 -22.54 -6.64 15.07
C GLY A 220 -21.11 -6.55 15.60
N PHE A 221 -20.23 -5.87 14.86
CA PHE A 221 -18.85 -5.62 15.31
C PHE A 221 -18.81 -4.62 16.46
N LYS A 222 -19.53 -3.49 16.38
CA LYS A 222 -19.57 -2.52 17.50
C LYS A 222 -20.10 -3.15 18.79
N LYS A 223 -21.12 -4.01 18.70
CA LYS A 223 -21.62 -4.77 19.85
C LYS A 223 -20.59 -5.78 20.36
N LEU A 224 -19.84 -6.44 19.49
CA LEU A 224 -18.74 -7.32 19.89
C LEU A 224 -17.69 -6.57 20.71
N PHE A 225 -17.16 -5.46 20.19
CA PHE A 225 -16.12 -4.70 20.89
C PHE A 225 -16.62 -4.13 22.22
N ALA A 226 -17.92 -3.78 22.31
CA ALA A 226 -18.54 -3.39 23.56
C ALA A 226 -18.71 -4.58 24.55
N ASP A 227 -19.12 -5.76 24.08
CA ASP A 227 -19.31 -6.97 24.90
C ASP A 227 -17.97 -7.56 25.38
N VAL A 228 -16.93 -7.53 24.54
CA VAL A 228 -15.56 -7.95 24.93
C VAL A 228 -15.01 -7.01 26.00
N ARG A 229 -15.20 -5.69 25.82
CA ARG A 229 -14.80 -4.68 26.81
C ARG A 229 -15.48 -4.88 28.17
N GLN A 230 -16.77 -5.26 28.19
CA GLN A 230 -17.51 -5.56 29.42
C GLN A 230 -17.12 -6.86 30.13
N ARG A 231 -16.38 -7.77 29.47
CA ARG A 231 -15.95 -9.05 30.05
C ARG A 231 -14.50 -9.05 30.55
N LEU A 232 -13.73 -8.03 30.17
CA LEU A 232 -12.34 -7.84 30.57
C LEU A 232 -12.21 -6.93 31.81
N ASP A 233 -13.28 -6.22 32.19
CA ASP A 233 -13.46 -5.52 33.49
C ASP A 233 -14.04 -6.47 34.57
#